data_AF-A0A931PQS7-F1
#
_entry.id   AF-A0A931PQS7-F1
#
_cell.length_a   1.000
_cell.length_b   1.000
_cell.length_c   1.000
_cell.angle_alpha   90.00
_cell.angle_beta   90.00
_cell.angle_gamma   90.00
#
_symmetry.space_group_name_H-M   'P 1'
#
loop_
_entity.id
_entity.type
_entity.pdbx_description
1 polymer ?
#
loop_
_entity_poly.entity_id
_entity_poly.type
_entity_poly.pdbx_seq_one_letter_code
_entity_poly.pdbx_strand_id
1 'polypeptide(L)'
;MTRAQIGAIATVILLVCSGFSYAQGTSSWPQIFLTKRFTSFSQPVFVTHPGDQSGRLFVVEQGGTIRLIKNGNLLSTPFLNITDKVLSGGERGLLSVAFPPSYSSKKHFYV
;
A
#
# COMPACT_ATOMS: atom_id res chain seq x y z
N MET A 1 12.59 78.32 10.20
CA MET A 1 11.66 78.03 9.09
C MET A 1 12.52 77.64 7.89
N THR A 2 12.50 76.46 7.26
CA THR A 2 11.62 75.29 7.32
C THR A 2 12.37 74.13 6.67
N ARG A 3 12.35 72.96 7.33
CA ARG A 3 12.68 71.64 6.79
C ARG A 3 11.62 71.26 5.76
N ALA A 4 11.98 70.98 4.53
CA ALA A 4 11.19 70.13 3.62
C ALA A 4 11.94 69.99 2.30
N GLN A 5 12.34 68.78 1.92
CA GLN A 5 12.16 68.26 0.55
C GLN A 5 12.85 66.90 0.27
N ILE A 6 13.57 66.29 1.22
CA ILE A 6 14.29 65.03 0.94
C ILE A 6 13.43 63.76 1.21
N GLY A 7 12.23 63.86 1.81
CA GLY A 7 11.56 62.70 2.41
C GLY A 7 10.53 61.91 1.59
N ALA A 8 10.10 62.36 0.39
CA ALA A 8 8.79 61.92 -0.13
C ALA A 8 8.81 60.83 -1.22
N ILE A 9 9.94 60.55 -1.89
CA ILE A 9 9.93 59.68 -3.08
C ILE A 9 10.43 58.25 -2.78
N ALA A 10 11.25 58.05 -1.75
CA ALA A 10 11.74 56.72 -1.37
C ALA A 10 10.72 55.87 -0.56
N THR A 11 9.60 56.45 -0.12
CA THR A 11 8.69 55.78 0.84
C THR A 11 7.45 55.16 0.18
N VAL A 12 7.23 55.35 -1.13
CA VAL A 12 6.02 54.83 -1.80
C VAL A 12 6.22 53.42 -2.39
N ILE A 13 7.45 52.94 -2.55
CA ILE A 13 7.76 51.57 -3.02
C ILE A 13 8.17 50.67 -1.82
N LEU A 14 7.54 50.87 -0.67
CA LEU A 14 7.67 49.94 0.46
C LEU A 14 6.34 49.76 1.20
N LEU A 15 5.22 49.90 0.49
CA LEU A 15 3.87 49.78 1.06
C LEU A 15 2.97 48.82 0.28
N VAL A 16 3.54 47.85 -0.45
CA VAL A 16 2.75 46.85 -1.21
C VAL A 16 3.04 45.39 -0.82
N CYS A 17 4.05 45.08 0.01
CA CYS A 17 4.47 43.69 0.23
C CYS A 17 4.01 43.02 1.55
N SER A 18 3.18 43.66 2.38
CA SER A 18 2.90 43.16 3.74
C SER A 18 1.56 42.41 3.91
N GLY A 19 0.77 42.24 2.84
CA GLY A 19 -0.65 41.88 2.98
C GLY A 19 -1.06 40.45 2.68
N PHE A 20 -0.26 39.67 1.95
CA PHE A 20 -0.67 38.31 1.56
C PHE A 20 -0.16 37.26 2.55
N SER A 21 -0.87 37.14 3.67
CA SER A 21 -0.85 35.93 4.48
C SER A 21 -1.58 34.83 3.72
N TYR A 22 -0.82 33.94 3.07
CA TYR A 22 -1.37 32.69 2.59
C TYR A 22 -1.77 31.86 3.82
N ALA A 23 -3.07 31.76 4.11
CA ALA A 23 -3.59 30.78 5.02
C ALA A 23 -3.30 29.40 4.41
N GLN A 24 -2.16 28.81 4.77
CA GLN A 24 -1.87 27.42 4.46
C GLN A 24 -2.87 26.59 5.26
N GLY A 25 -3.92 26.11 4.61
CA GLY A 25 -4.81 25.13 5.21
C GLY A 25 -3.97 23.91 5.57
N THR A 26 -3.81 23.64 6.87
CA THR A 26 -3.12 22.44 7.32
C THR A 26 -4.02 21.25 7.01
N SER A 27 -3.69 20.50 5.96
CA SER A 27 -4.33 19.22 5.70
C SER A 27 -3.85 18.22 6.75
N SER A 28 -4.74 17.89 7.70
CA SER A 28 -4.49 16.83 8.67
C SER A 28 -4.80 15.48 8.03
N TRP A 29 -3.75 14.78 7.60
CA TRP A 29 -3.88 13.43 7.05
C TRP A 29 -4.08 12.42 8.18
N PRO A 30 -4.90 11.37 7.96
CA PRO A 30 -5.07 10.31 8.94
C PRO A 30 -3.71 9.64 9.22
N GLN A 31 -3.44 9.39 10.49
CA GLN A 31 -2.25 8.65 10.90
C GLN A 31 -2.48 7.16 10.69
N ILE A 32 -1.62 6.52 9.90
CA ILE A 32 -1.71 5.09 9.57
C ILE A 32 -0.62 4.35 10.34
N PHE A 33 -1.01 3.31 11.07
CA PHE A 33 -0.07 2.44 11.78
C PHE A 33 -0.13 1.03 11.20
N LEU A 34 1.04 0.40 11.08
CA LEU A 34 1.15 -0.99 10.64
C LEU A 34 1.28 -1.89 11.87
N THR A 35 0.44 -2.91 11.94
CA THR A 35 0.59 -3.98 12.93
C THR A 35 1.15 -5.22 12.24
N LYS A 36 2.32 -5.67 12.68
CA LYS A 36 2.91 -6.93 12.20
C LYS A 36 2.05 -8.10 12.67
N ARG A 37 1.54 -8.92 11.73
CA ARG A 37 0.69 -10.08 12.05
C ARG A 37 1.41 -11.42 11.93
N PHE A 38 2.33 -11.55 10.98
CA PHE A 38 3.05 -12.80 10.69
C PHE A 38 4.50 -12.50 10.29
N THR A 39 5.39 -13.46 10.51
CA THR A 39 6.83 -13.36 10.19
C THR A 39 7.37 -14.52 9.36
N SER A 40 6.63 -15.61 9.25
CA SER A 40 7.12 -16.90 8.72
C SER A 40 6.80 -17.11 7.23
N PHE A 41 6.95 -16.07 6.41
CA PHE A 41 6.79 -16.16 4.95
C PHE A 41 8.14 -16.23 4.26
N SER A 42 8.24 -17.01 3.18
CA SER A 42 9.41 -17.11 2.33
C SER A 42 9.17 -16.40 0.99
N GLN A 43 9.81 -15.25 0.78
CA GLN A 43 9.68 -14.45 -0.47
C GLN A 43 8.22 -14.28 -0.93
N PRO A 44 7.33 -13.68 -0.11
CA PRO A 44 5.95 -13.45 -0.49
C PRO A 44 5.87 -12.42 -1.62
N VAL A 45 5.14 -12.73 -2.69
CA VAL A 45 5.02 -11.87 -3.89
C VAL A 45 3.60 -11.39 -4.15
N PHE A 46 2.58 -12.07 -3.61
CA PHE A 46 1.18 -11.70 -3.83
C PHE A 46 0.30 -12.10 -2.64
N VAL A 47 -0.76 -11.33 -2.38
CA VAL A 47 -1.79 -11.67 -1.40
C VAL A 47 -3.16 -11.33 -1.95
N THR A 48 -4.13 -12.24 -1.79
CA THR A 48 -5.49 -12.03 -2.25
C THR A 48 -6.52 -12.80 -1.41
N HIS A 49 -7.80 -12.60 -1.71
CA HIS A 49 -8.91 -13.36 -1.18
C HIS A 49 -9.81 -13.83 -2.35
N PRO A 50 -10.61 -14.89 -2.17
CA PRO A 50 -11.34 -15.53 -3.26
C PRO A 50 -12.73 -14.94 -3.50
N GLY A 51 -13.05 -13.79 -2.88
CA GLY A 51 -14.36 -13.13 -3.00
C GLY A 51 -15.56 -13.92 -2.45
N ASP A 52 -15.35 -14.96 -1.64
CA ASP A 52 -16.41 -15.89 -1.19
C ASP A 52 -16.89 -15.65 0.25
N GLN A 53 -16.55 -14.50 0.84
CA GLN A 53 -16.89 -14.13 2.23
C GLN A 53 -16.35 -15.07 3.32
N SER A 54 -15.44 -16.00 2.98
CA SER A 54 -14.86 -16.94 3.96
C SER A 54 -13.83 -16.31 4.90
N GLY A 55 -13.43 -15.06 4.68
CA GLY A 55 -12.36 -14.38 5.43
C GLY A 55 -10.97 -15.00 5.23
N ARG A 56 -10.79 -15.84 4.21
CA ARG A 56 -9.52 -16.48 3.88
C ARG A 56 -8.63 -15.52 3.08
N LEU A 57 -7.35 -15.47 3.45
CA LEU A 57 -6.31 -14.82 2.67
C LEU A 57 -5.33 -15.87 2.15
N PHE A 58 -4.89 -15.68 0.91
CA PHE A 58 -3.98 -16.55 0.19
C PHE A 58 -2.72 -15.75 -0.10
N VAL A 59 -1.60 -16.16 0.50
CA VAL A 59 -0.30 -15.51 0.33
C VAL A 59 0.55 -16.38 -0.57
N VAL A 60 0.96 -15.85 -1.71
CA VAL A 60 1.79 -16.54 -2.69
C VAL A 60 3.26 -16.36 -2.33
N GLU A 61 3.98 -17.47 -2.17
CA GLU A 61 5.42 -17.51 -1.98
C GLU A 61 6.10 -17.89 -3.31
N GLN A 62 7.12 -17.12 -3.71
CA GLN A 62 7.76 -17.23 -5.03
C GLN A 62 8.25 -18.66 -5.35
N GLY A 63 8.66 -19.40 -4.31
CA GLY A 63 9.15 -20.78 -4.42
C GLY A 63 8.10 -21.83 -4.83
N GLY A 64 6.84 -21.45 -5.06
CA GLY A 64 5.80 -22.37 -5.53
C GLY A 64 4.84 -22.86 -4.45
N THR A 65 4.66 -22.10 -3.37
CA THR A 65 3.62 -22.39 -2.37
C THR A 65 2.60 -21.27 -2.27
N ILE A 66 1.37 -21.62 -1.90
CA ILE A 66 0.35 -20.65 -1.49
C ILE A 66 0.00 -20.94 -0.04
N ARG A 67 0.31 -20.01 0.85
CA ARG A 67 -0.02 -20.07 2.28
C ARG A 67 -1.45 -19.61 2.52
N LEU A 68 -2.12 -20.24 3.48
CA LEU A 68 -3.50 -19.94 3.82
C LEU A 68 -3.59 -19.33 5.21
N ILE A 69 -4.20 -18.14 5.28
CA ILE A 69 -4.64 -17.54 6.53
C ILE A 69 -6.15 -17.71 6.62
N LYS A 70 -6.63 -18.24 7.74
CA LYS A 70 -8.06 -18.41 8.03
C LYS A 70 -8.32 -18.11 9.49
N ASN A 71 -9.40 -17.37 9.77
CA ASN A 71 -9.78 -16.99 11.14
C ASN A 71 -8.63 -16.31 11.90
N GLY A 72 -7.86 -15.45 11.22
CA GLY A 72 -6.74 -14.72 11.80
C GLY A 72 -5.46 -15.52 12.05
N ASN A 73 -5.42 -16.81 11.69
CA ASN A 73 -4.27 -17.70 11.90
C ASN A 73 -3.65 -18.14 10.58
N LEU A 74 -2.32 -18.17 10.52
CA LEU A 74 -1.59 -18.81 9.43
C LEU A 74 -1.62 -20.32 9.64
N LEU A 75 -2.16 -21.06 8.69
CA LEU A 75 -2.25 -22.52 8.78
C LEU A 75 -0.89 -23.17 8.48
N SER A 76 -0.64 -24.31 9.13
CA SER A 76 0.57 -25.12 8.92
C SER A 76 0.63 -25.71 7.52
N THR A 77 -0.47 -26.30 7.06
CA THR A 77 -0.61 -26.85 5.71
C THR A 77 -0.87 -25.72 4.70
N PRO A 78 -0.06 -25.61 3.62
CA PRO A 78 -0.33 -24.64 2.56
C PRO A 78 -1.60 -25.02 1.79
N PHE A 79 -2.22 -24.04 1.14
CA PHE A 79 -3.32 -24.26 0.21
C PHE A 79 -2.88 -24.99 -1.06
N LEU A 80 -1.70 -24.62 -1.57
CA LEU A 80 -1.07 -25.24 -2.74
C LEU A 80 0.42 -25.40 -2.47
N ASN A 81 0.99 -26.53 -2.88
CA ASN A 81 2.42 -26.73 -2.98
C ASN A 81 2.74 -27.39 -4.32
N ILE A 82 3.46 -26.65 -5.16
CA ILE A 82 3.94 -27.07 -6.48
C ILE A 82 5.44 -26.74 -6.64
N THR A 83 6.20 -26.77 -5.54
CA THR A 83 7.64 -26.44 -5.54
C THR A 83 8.45 -27.32 -6.48
N ASP A 84 7.98 -28.54 -6.77
CA ASP A 84 8.56 -29.49 -7.72
C ASP A 84 8.37 -29.06 -9.19
N LYS A 85 7.48 -28.11 -9.46
CA LYS A 85 7.13 -27.62 -10.80
C LYS A 85 7.59 -26.19 -11.07
N VAL A 86 8.20 -25.53 -10.09
CA VAL A 86 8.52 -24.10 -10.13
C VAL A 86 10.02 -23.89 -9.96
N LEU A 87 10.63 -23.18 -10.90
CA LEU A 87 11.95 -22.58 -10.73
C LEU A 87 11.76 -21.15 -10.18
N SER A 88 12.56 -20.76 -9.20
CA SER A 88 12.48 -19.44 -8.56
C SER A 88 13.74 -18.60 -8.74
N GLY A 89 13.59 -17.28 -8.61
CA GLY A 89 14.68 -16.30 -8.56
C GLY A 89 14.52 -15.18 -9.61
N GLY A 90 14.87 -13.95 -9.22
CA GLY A 90 14.52 -12.76 -10.01
C GLY A 90 13.00 -12.62 -10.09
N GLU A 91 12.46 -12.53 -11.30
CA GLU A 91 11.01 -12.52 -11.57
C GLU A 91 10.46 -13.93 -11.88
N ARG A 92 11.28 -14.98 -11.81
CA ARG A 92 10.80 -16.36 -11.98
C ARG A 92 10.20 -16.88 -10.68
N GLY A 93 9.14 -17.65 -10.79
CA GLY A 93 8.52 -18.33 -9.66
C GLY A 93 7.01 -18.41 -9.84
N LEU A 94 6.33 -18.77 -8.75
CA LEU A 94 4.89 -18.58 -8.64
C LEU A 94 4.62 -17.12 -8.28
N LEU A 95 3.93 -16.40 -9.15
CA LEU A 95 3.79 -14.94 -9.05
C LEU A 95 2.41 -14.48 -8.58
N SER A 96 1.37 -15.27 -8.83
CA SER A 96 -0.01 -14.87 -8.53
C SER A 96 -0.92 -16.07 -8.36
N VAL A 97 -2.14 -15.78 -7.91
CA VAL A 97 -3.28 -16.70 -7.92
C VAL A 97 -4.55 -15.92 -8.25
N ALA A 98 -5.40 -16.48 -9.09
CA ALA A 98 -6.67 -15.89 -9.49
C ALA A 98 -7.84 -16.80 -9.13
N PHE A 99 -8.86 -16.22 -8.50
CA PHE A 99 -10.11 -16.88 -8.18
C PHE A 99 -11.22 -16.36 -9.11
N PRO A 100 -11.95 -17.24 -9.82
CA PRO A 100 -13.05 -16.80 -10.67
C PRO A 100 -14.22 -16.28 -9.82
N PRO A 101 -15.09 -15.42 -10.39
CA PRO A 101 -16.38 -15.13 -9.79
C PRO A 101 -17.14 -16.42 -9.49
N SER A 102 -17.77 -16.48 -8.31
CA SER A 102 -18.45 -17.67 -7.78
C SER A 102 -17.50 -18.87 -7.55
N TYR A 103 -16.26 -18.61 -7.12
CA TYR A 103 -15.28 -19.63 -6.72
C TYR A 103 -15.87 -20.68 -5.76
N SER A 104 -16.74 -20.26 -4.83
CA SER A 104 -17.38 -21.17 -3.88
C SER A 104 -18.16 -22.30 -4.56
N SER A 105 -18.75 -22.06 -5.73
CA SER A 105 -19.47 -23.07 -6.50
C SER A 105 -18.57 -23.78 -7.51
N LYS A 106 -17.68 -23.04 -8.18
CA LYS A 106 -16.85 -23.55 -9.29
C LYS A 106 -15.63 -24.37 -8.85
N LYS A 107 -15.09 -24.09 -7.67
CA LYS A 107 -13.96 -24.79 -7.03
C LYS A 107 -12.66 -24.90 -7.84
N HIS A 108 -12.50 -24.18 -8.95
CA HIS A 108 -11.22 -24.04 -9.66
C HIS A 108 -10.61 -22.66 -9.43
N PHE A 109 -9.29 -22.59 -9.53
CA PHE A 109 -8.49 -21.37 -9.42
C PHE A 109 -7.34 -21.47 -10.43
N TYR A 110 -6.65 -20.35 -10.67
CA TYR A 110 -5.59 -20.24 -11.66
C TYR A 110 -4.30 -19.78 -10.99
N VAL A 111 -3.18 -20.32 -11.43
CA VAL A 111 -1.81 -19.99 -11.01
C VAL A 111 -0.92 -19.86 -12.23
#